data_AF-A0A1Q3BVK9-F1
#
_entry.id   AF-A0A1Q3BVK9-F1
#
_cell.length_a   1.000
_cell.length_b   1.000
_cell.length_c   1.000
_cell.angle_alpha   90.00
_cell.angle_beta   90.00
_cell.angle_gamma   90.00
#
_symmetry.space_group_name_H-M   'P 1'
#
loop_
_entity.id
_entity.type
_entity.pdbx_description
1 polymer ?
#
loop_
_entity_poly.entity_id
_entity_poly.type
_entity_poly.pdbx_seq_one_letter_code
_entity_poly.pdbx_strand_id
1 'polypeptide(L)'
;PNLPSITLENGDVIPKPRNTYDDNDRRRVQINAKAKHIIISAINSNDFNRILSCIFAKEIWDRLEVTYERTNQVKEAKVSMLVHDYEMFTINQNEDIKSMFSRFTNIINALQALEKTYSNSEMVRKILRCLPKSWMPKVTAI
;
A
#
# COMPACT_ATOMS: atom_id res chain seq x y z
N PRO A 1 -11.24 12.90 17.43
CA PRO A 1 -11.89 14.00 18.19
C PRO A 1 -10.83 15.00 18.68
N ASN A 2 -11.04 16.29 18.42
CA ASN A 2 -10.12 17.34 18.89
C ASN A 2 -10.24 17.50 20.41
N LEU A 3 -9.17 18.00 21.06
CA LEU A 3 -9.24 18.35 22.48
C LEU A 3 -10.21 19.51 22.72
N PRO A 4 -10.74 19.62 23.96
CA PRO A 4 -11.44 20.81 24.42
C PRO A 4 -10.64 22.07 24.10
N SER A 5 -11.25 22.99 23.37
CA SER A 5 -10.66 24.27 22.98
C SER A 5 -11.68 25.38 23.19
N ILE A 6 -11.17 26.59 23.43
CA ILE A 6 -11.97 27.81 23.51
C ILE A 6 -11.57 28.72 22.35
N THR A 7 -12.56 29.37 21.75
CA THR A 7 -12.34 30.42 20.74
C THR A 7 -12.38 31.76 21.45
N LEU A 8 -11.29 32.52 21.37
CA LEU A 8 -11.18 33.86 21.92
C LEU A 8 -11.90 34.86 21.00
N GLU A 9 -12.23 36.05 21.50
CA GLU A 9 -12.93 37.09 20.73
C GLU A 9 -12.16 37.55 19.48
N ASN A 10 -10.84 37.37 19.46
CA ASN A 10 -9.98 37.63 18.32
C ASN A 10 -9.97 36.50 17.27
N GLY A 11 -10.73 35.42 17.48
CA GLY A 11 -10.81 34.26 16.59
C GLY A 11 -9.78 33.16 16.86
N ASP A 12 -8.84 33.37 17.80
CA ASP A 12 -7.83 32.37 18.12
C ASP A 12 -8.42 31.18 18.89
N VAL A 13 -8.06 29.96 18.47
CA VAL A 13 -8.48 28.72 19.14
C VAL A 13 -7.35 28.23 20.03
N ILE A 14 -7.54 28.32 21.35
CA ILE A 14 -6.55 27.85 22.32
C ILE A 14 -7.06 26.61 23.10
N PRO A 15 -6.16 25.75 23.59
CA PRO A 15 -6.54 24.63 24.44
C PRO A 15 -7.28 25.12 25.68
N LYS A 16 -8.45 24.53 25.95
CA LYS A 16 -9.26 24.89 27.12
C LYS A 16 -8.48 24.49 28.39
N PRO A 17 -8.41 25.35 29.42
CA PRO A 17 -7.78 25.00 30.69
C PRO A 17 -8.48 23.80 31.35
N ARG A 18 -7.71 22.83 31.86
CA ARG A 18 -8.26 21.58 32.43
C ARG A 18 -9.26 21.81 33.58
N ASN A 19 -9.05 22.85 34.38
CA ASN A 19 -9.92 23.24 35.49
C ASN A 19 -11.31 23.74 35.04
N THR A 20 -11.48 24.06 33.75
CA THR A 20 -12.76 24.54 33.18
C THR A 20 -13.51 23.46 32.40
N TYR A 21 -13.03 22.22 32.43
CA TYR A 21 -13.62 21.12 31.67
C TYR A 21 -15.01 20.74 32.20
N ASP A 22 -15.95 20.59 31.28
CA ASP A 22 -17.24 19.95 31.57
C ASP A 22 -17.14 18.41 31.46
N ASP A 23 -18.25 17.70 31.68
CA ASP A 23 -18.29 16.23 31.56
C ASP A 23 -17.97 15.73 30.14
N ASN A 24 -18.39 16.47 29.12
CA ASN A 24 -18.13 16.11 27.73
C ASN A 24 -16.65 16.28 27.39
N ASP A 25 -16.01 17.35 27.87
CA ASP A 25 -14.58 17.60 27.76
C ASP A 25 -13.77 16.45 28.35
N ARG A 26 -14.10 16.07 29.59
CA ARG A 26 -13.46 14.94 30.29
C ARG A 26 -13.61 13.65 29.50
N ARG A 27 -14.83 13.36 29.02
CA ARG A 27 -15.11 12.16 28.20
C ARG A 27 -14.28 12.15 26.92
N ARG A 28 -14.19 13.28 26.20
CA ARG A 28 -13.38 13.38 24.97
C ARG A 28 -11.90 13.13 25.22
N VAL A 29 -11.34 13.70 26.29
CA VAL A 29 -9.95 13.49 26.69
C VAL A 29 -9.68 12.01 26.98
N GLN A 30 -10.57 11.35 27.74
CA GLN A 30 -10.44 9.93 28.06
C GLN A 30 -10.51 9.05 26.81
N ILE A 31 -11.43 9.32 25.89
CA ILE A 31 -11.54 8.58 24.62
C ILE A 31 -10.27 8.78 23.78
N ASN A 32 -9.76 10.01 23.66
CA ASN A 32 -8.53 10.28 22.92
C ASN A 32 -7.32 9.56 23.55
N ALA A 33 -7.23 9.54 24.88
CA ALA A 33 -6.15 8.82 25.58
C ALA A 33 -6.22 7.30 25.33
N LYS A 34 -7.42 6.71 25.43
CA LYS A 34 -7.64 5.28 25.12
C LYS A 34 -7.29 4.95 23.67
N ALA A 35 -7.76 5.76 22.72
CA ALA A 35 -7.45 5.56 21.30
C ALA A 35 -5.95 5.66 21.02
N LYS A 36 -5.27 6.67 21.60
CA LYS A 36 -3.82 6.83 21.49
C LYS A 36 -3.06 5.62 22.04
N HIS A 37 -3.48 5.12 23.20
CA HIS A 37 -2.89 3.92 23.79
C HIS A 37 -3.04 2.71 22.86
N ILE A 38 -4.26 2.43 22.37
CA ILE A 38 -4.53 1.31 21.45
C ILE A 38 -3.63 1.39 20.21
N ILE A 39 -3.53 2.57 19.58
CA ILE A 39 -2.70 2.75 18.38
C ILE A 39 -1.22 2.53 18.71
N ILE A 40 -0.70 3.12 19.80
CA ILE A 40 0.70 2.95 20.20
C ILE A 40 1.03 1.47 20.50
N SER A 41 0.09 0.73 21.11
CA SER A 41 0.28 -0.70 21.38
C SER A 41 0.32 -1.57 20.11
N ALA A 42 -0.20 -1.07 18.98
CA ALA A 42 -0.31 -1.83 17.74
C ALA A 42 0.81 -1.54 16.72
N ILE A 43 1.57 -0.45 16.89
CA ILE A 43 2.61 -0.05 15.93
C ILE A 43 4.01 -0.54 16.31
N ASN A 44 4.87 -0.71 15.30
CA ASN A 44 6.28 -1.06 15.49
C ASN A 44 7.13 0.19 15.81
N SER A 45 8.40 -0.02 16.20
CA SER A 45 9.34 1.05 16.56
C SER A 45 9.62 2.05 15.44
N ASN A 46 9.55 1.62 14.17
CA ASN A 46 9.79 2.48 13.02
C ASN A 46 8.63 3.49 12.84
N ASP A 47 7.39 3.03 13.01
CA ASP A 47 6.22 3.90 12.93
C ASP A 47 6.06 4.78 14.17
N PHE A 48 6.49 4.30 15.34
CA PHE A 48 6.47 5.06 16.58
C PHE A 48 7.24 6.39 16.43
N ASN A 49 8.44 6.36 15.87
CA ASN A 49 9.26 7.56 15.64
C ASN A 49 8.54 8.61 14.77
N ARG A 50 7.68 8.17 13.84
CA ARG A 50 6.98 9.06 12.90
C ARG A 50 5.77 9.76 13.54
N ILE A 51 5.23 9.17 14.60
CA ILE A 51 4.06 9.68 15.31
C ILE A 51 4.41 10.33 16.66
N LEU A 52 5.70 10.39 17.03
CA LEU A 52 6.17 10.95 18.30
C LEU A 52 5.69 12.39 18.56
N SER A 53 5.66 13.22 17.52
CA SER A 53 5.21 14.61 17.63
C SER A 53 3.69 14.77 17.63
N CYS A 54 2.93 13.70 17.39
CA CYS A 54 1.48 13.78 17.33
C CYS A 54 0.85 13.91 18.73
N ILE A 55 -0.01 14.89 18.88
CA ILE A 55 -0.65 15.18 20.16
C ILE A 55 -1.92 14.33 20.32
N PHE A 56 -2.67 14.11 19.24
CA PHE A 56 -3.98 13.45 19.27
C PHE A 56 -3.99 12.12 18.53
N ALA A 57 -4.88 11.22 18.95
CA ALA A 57 -5.10 9.94 18.28
C ALA A 57 -5.50 10.13 16.81
N LYS A 58 -6.26 11.19 16.50
CA LYS A 58 -6.62 11.52 15.11
C LYS A 58 -5.39 11.90 14.29
N GLU A 59 -4.50 12.72 14.82
CA GLU A 59 -3.27 13.10 14.11
C GLU A 59 -2.34 11.89 13.89
N ILE A 60 -2.24 11.02 14.89
CA ILE A 60 -1.53 9.74 14.76
C ILE A 60 -2.14 8.92 13.61
N TRP A 61 -3.47 8.74 13.63
CA TRP A 61 -4.19 8.00 12.61
C TRP A 61 -3.96 8.58 11.21
N ASP A 62 -4.09 9.89 11.05
CA ASP A 62 -3.94 10.57 9.76
C ASP A 62 -2.53 10.42 9.19
N ARG A 63 -1.50 10.48 10.04
CA ARG A 63 -0.12 10.23 9.59
C ARG A 63 0.11 8.78 9.18
N LEU A 64 -0.48 7.84 9.91
CA LEU A 64 -0.41 6.42 9.56
C LEU A 64 -1.15 6.18 8.23
N GLU A 65 -2.36 6.70 8.08
CA GLU A 65 -3.16 6.62 6.85
C GLU A 65 -2.37 7.14 5.65
N VAL A 66 -1.87 8.38 5.69
CA VAL A 66 -1.06 8.94 4.59
C VAL A 66 0.17 8.09 4.26
N THR A 67 0.84 7.56 5.28
CA THR A 67 2.05 6.75 5.09
C THR A 67 1.74 5.41 4.41
N TYR A 68 0.77 4.70 4.96
CA TYR A 68 0.43 3.35 4.53
C TYR A 68 -0.37 3.37 3.23
N GLU A 69 -1.30 4.31 3.08
CA GLU A 69 -2.04 4.51 1.84
C GLU A 69 -1.11 4.88 0.69
N ARG A 70 -0.16 5.82 0.87
CA ARG A 70 0.81 6.15 -0.19
C ARG A 70 1.68 4.95 -0.56
N THR A 71 2.09 4.16 0.42
CA THR A 71 2.90 2.95 0.18
C THR A 71 2.08 1.90 -0.58
N ASN A 72 0.81 1.71 -0.20
CA ASN A 72 -0.12 0.79 -0.83
C ASN A 72 -0.45 1.22 -2.26
N GLN A 73 -0.78 2.49 -2.49
CA GLN A 73 -1.04 3.03 -3.84
C GLN A 73 0.16 2.86 -4.77
N VAL A 74 1.40 3.10 -4.28
CA VAL A 74 2.62 2.85 -5.07
C VAL A 74 2.81 1.37 -5.36
N LYS A 75 2.57 0.49 -4.38
CA LYS A 75 2.61 -0.97 -4.56
C LYS A 75 1.59 -1.42 -5.60
N GLU A 76 0.35 -0.97 -5.48
CA GLU A 76 -0.75 -1.27 -6.41
C GLU A 76 -0.45 -0.77 -7.82
N ALA A 77 0.00 0.48 -7.98
CA ALA A 77 0.37 1.02 -9.28
C ALA A 77 1.48 0.17 -9.95
N LYS A 78 2.49 -0.25 -9.18
CA LYS A 78 3.56 -1.12 -9.69
C LYS A 78 3.03 -2.51 -10.08
N VAL A 79 2.13 -3.09 -9.28
CA VAL A 79 1.46 -4.36 -9.63
C VAL A 79 0.66 -4.18 -10.92
N SER A 80 -0.14 -3.12 -11.05
CA SER A 80 -0.93 -2.84 -12.26
C SER A 80 -0.06 -2.70 -13.50
N MET A 81 1.07 -1.99 -13.42
CA MET A 81 2.02 -1.87 -14.52
C MET A 81 2.60 -3.24 -14.92
N LEU A 82 3.05 -4.05 -13.95
CA LEU A 82 3.62 -5.36 -14.24
C LEU A 82 2.57 -6.36 -14.76
N VAL A 83 1.33 -6.29 -14.28
CA VAL A 83 0.22 -7.08 -14.81
C VAL A 83 -0.05 -6.68 -16.25
N HIS A 84 -0.05 -5.38 -16.57
CA HIS A 84 -0.17 -4.90 -17.93
C HIS A 84 0.98 -5.42 -18.83
N ASP A 85 2.23 -5.33 -18.37
CA ASP A 85 3.39 -5.87 -19.11
C ASP A 85 3.28 -7.38 -19.33
N TYR A 86 2.79 -8.12 -18.33
CA TYR A 86 2.48 -9.54 -18.45
C TYR A 86 1.39 -9.79 -19.49
N GLU A 87 0.26 -9.08 -19.42
CA GLU A 87 -0.87 -9.26 -20.33
C GLU A 87 -0.54 -8.90 -21.77
N MET A 88 0.23 -7.84 -21.99
CA MET A 88 0.70 -7.40 -23.30
C MET A 88 1.99 -8.11 -23.74
N PHE A 89 2.52 -9.03 -22.94
CA PHE A 89 3.76 -9.74 -23.25
C PHE A 89 3.65 -10.44 -24.60
N THR A 90 4.61 -10.17 -25.48
CA THR A 90 4.81 -10.87 -26.76
C THR A 90 6.30 -11.03 -27.00
N ILE A 91 6.67 -11.95 -27.90
CA ILE A 91 8.04 -12.04 -28.38
C ILE A 91 8.35 -10.85 -29.28
N ASN A 92 9.50 -10.21 -29.07
CA ASN A 92 9.92 -9.07 -29.88
C ASN A 92 10.45 -9.52 -31.25
N GLN A 93 10.51 -8.59 -32.20
CA GLN A 93 11.18 -8.86 -33.49
C GLN A 93 12.66 -9.16 -33.25
N ASN A 94 13.16 -10.23 -33.88
CA ASN A 94 14.55 -10.71 -33.76
C ASN A 94 14.99 -11.13 -32.36
N GLU A 95 14.04 -11.31 -31.44
CA GLU A 95 14.36 -11.84 -30.11
C GLU A 95 14.43 -13.37 -30.14
N ASP A 96 15.50 -13.92 -29.56
CA ASP A 96 15.63 -15.35 -29.37
C ASP A 96 14.79 -15.83 -28.16
N ILE A 97 14.45 -17.12 -28.18
CA ILE A 97 13.59 -17.72 -27.15
C ILE A 97 14.16 -17.57 -25.75
N LYS A 98 15.49 -17.70 -25.57
CA LYS A 98 16.11 -17.61 -24.24
C LYS A 98 15.95 -16.20 -23.68
N SER A 99 16.19 -15.18 -24.49
CA SER A 99 15.98 -13.77 -24.13
C SER A 99 14.51 -13.48 -23.78
N MET A 100 13.57 -14.01 -24.56
CA MET A 100 12.14 -13.89 -24.29
C MET A 100 11.76 -14.52 -22.94
N PHE A 101 12.21 -15.75 -22.67
CA PHE A 101 11.95 -16.41 -21.38
C PHE A 101 12.56 -15.65 -20.20
N SER A 102 13.75 -15.07 -20.36
CA SER A 102 14.37 -14.24 -19.32
C SER A 102 13.53 -13.00 -19.00
N ARG A 103 13.02 -12.27 -20.01
CA ARG A 103 12.11 -11.14 -19.77
C ARG A 103 10.82 -11.57 -19.07
N PHE A 104 10.21 -12.66 -19.52
CA PHE A 104 9.01 -13.20 -18.91
C PHE A 104 9.23 -13.54 -17.43
N THR A 105 10.34 -14.21 -17.13
CA THR A 105 10.71 -14.61 -15.77
C THR A 105 10.94 -13.39 -14.87
N ASN A 106 11.56 -12.32 -15.40
CA ASN A 106 11.75 -11.08 -14.65
C ASN A 106 10.41 -10.44 -14.24
N ILE A 107 9.41 -10.45 -15.14
CA ILE A 107 8.07 -9.94 -14.84
C ILE A 107 7.40 -10.79 -13.75
N ILE A 108 7.45 -12.12 -13.87
CA ILE A 108 6.87 -13.05 -12.89
C ILE A 108 7.53 -12.88 -11.52
N ASN A 109 8.87 -12.81 -11.46
CA ASN A 109 9.59 -12.64 -10.21
C ASN A 109 9.24 -11.30 -9.54
N ALA A 110 9.11 -10.23 -10.32
CA ALA A 110 8.70 -8.92 -9.81
C ALA A 110 7.28 -8.94 -9.26
N LEU A 111 6.35 -9.62 -9.93
CA LEU A 111 4.97 -9.81 -9.45
C LEU A 111 4.92 -10.66 -8.18
N GLN A 112 5.70 -11.74 -8.12
CA GLN A 112 5.78 -12.61 -6.94
C GLN A 112 6.35 -11.86 -5.72
N ALA A 113 7.35 -11.01 -5.91
CA ALA A 113 7.88 -10.14 -4.86
C ALA A 113 6.83 -9.13 -4.32
N LEU A 114 5.76 -8.88 -5.07
CA LEU A 114 4.63 -8.03 -4.70
C LEU A 114 3.37 -8.84 -4.32
N GLU A 115 3.54 -10.14 -4.02
CA GLU A 115 2.48 -11.07 -3.60
C GLU A 115 1.43 -11.38 -4.68
N LYS A 116 1.71 -11.05 -5.95
CA LYS A 116 0.90 -11.45 -7.10
C LYS A 116 1.54 -12.65 -7.78
N THR A 117 0.93 -13.83 -7.68
CA THR A 117 1.46 -15.07 -8.25
C THR A 117 0.57 -15.59 -9.38
N TYR A 118 1.18 -16.36 -10.29
CA TYR A 118 0.50 -17.12 -11.32
C TYR A 118 0.89 -18.60 -11.18
N SER A 119 -0.05 -19.49 -11.41
CA SER A 119 0.25 -20.92 -11.44
C SER A 119 1.13 -21.29 -12.64
N ASN A 120 1.86 -22.39 -12.54
CA ASN A 120 2.67 -22.91 -13.65
C ASN A 120 1.83 -23.10 -14.93
N SER A 121 0.57 -23.54 -14.79
CA SER A 121 -0.33 -23.74 -15.93
C SER A 121 -0.70 -22.42 -16.64
N GLU A 122 -0.85 -21.33 -15.89
CA GLU A 122 -1.14 -19.99 -16.45
C GLU A 122 0.09 -19.44 -17.15
N MET A 123 1.27 -19.57 -16.53
CA MET A 123 2.53 -19.13 -17.11
C MET A 123 2.84 -19.86 -18.42
N VAL A 124 2.72 -21.19 -18.44
CA VAL A 124 2.92 -22.00 -19.65
C VAL A 124 1.94 -21.59 -20.75
N ARG A 125 0.63 -21.51 -20.45
CA ARG A 125 -0.37 -21.07 -21.43
C ARG A 125 -0.07 -19.67 -21.97
N LYS A 126 0.42 -18.77 -21.12
CA LYS A 126 0.79 -17.42 -21.55
C LYS A 126 1.96 -17.45 -22.54
N ILE A 127 3.04 -18.15 -22.21
CA ILE A 127 4.21 -18.26 -23.09
C ILE A 127 3.83 -18.90 -24.43
N LEU A 128 3.05 -19.99 -24.42
CA LEU A 128 2.61 -20.66 -25.64
C LEU A 128 1.83 -19.73 -26.58
N ARG A 129 1.02 -18.81 -26.04
CA ARG A 129 0.30 -17.80 -26.83
C ARG A 129 1.20 -16.71 -27.42
N CYS A 130 2.39 -16.50 -26.84
CA CYS A 130 3.32 -15.45 -27.24
C CYS A 130 4.39 -15.93 -28.23
N LEU A 131 4.49 -17.24 -28.47
CA LEU A 131 5.47 -17.80 -29.39
C LEU A 131 5.15 -17.45 -30.86
N PRO A 132 6.18 -17.32 -31.73
CA PRO A 132 5.96 -17.09 -33.15
C PRO A 132 5.15 -18.23 -33.77
N LYS A 133 4.35 -17.92 -34.79
CA LYS A 133 3.54 -18.91 -35.51
C LYS A 133 4.35 -20.09 -36.07
N SER A 134 5.64 -19.88 -36.38
CA SER A 134 6.55 -20.93 -36.82
C SER A 134 6.77 -22.05 -35.79
N TRP A 135 6.46 -21.80 -34.51
CA TRP A 135 6.57 -22.78 -33.42
C TRP A 135 5.24 -23.48 -33.09
N MET A 136 4.11 -23.06 -33.67
CA MET A 136 2.79 -23.67 -33.42
C MET A 136 2.72 -25.18 -33.68
N PRO A 137 3.35 -25.75 -34.72
CA PRO A 137 3.30 -27.21 -34.95
C PRO A 137 3.85 -28.05 -33.79
N LYS A 138 4.75 -27.48 -32.97
CA LYS A 138 5.33 -28.16 -31.79
C LYS A 138 4.46 -28.02 -30.53
N VAL A 139 3.59 -27.01 -30.50
CA VAL A 139 2.65 -26.77 -29.38
C VAL A 139 1.47 -27.74 -29.45
N THR A 140 1.02 -28.11 -30.66
CA THR A 140 -0.10 -29.05 -30.87
C THR A 140 0.23 -30.52 -30.56
N ALA A 141 1.51 -30.84 -30.32
CA ALA A 141 1.98 -32.20 -30.08
C ALA A 141 2.16 -32.55 -28.59
N ILE A 142 1.92 -31.58 -27.69
CA ILE A 142 2.00 -31.72 -26.22
C ILE A 142 0.58 -31.66 -25.67
#